data_AF-A0A1G3UQS0-F1
#
_entry.id   AF-A0A1G3UQS0-F1
#
_cell.length_a   1.000
_cell.length_b   1.000
_cell.length_c   1.000
_cell.angle_alpha   90.00
_cell.angle_beta   90.00
_cell.angle_gamma   90.00
#
_symmetry.space_group_name_H-M   'P 1'
#
loop_
_entity.id
_entity.type
_entity.pdbx_description
1 polymer ?
#
loop_
_entity_poly.entity_id
_entity_poly.type
_entity_poly.pdbx_seq_one_letter_code
_entity_poly.pdbx_strand_id
1 'polypeptide(L)' 'MMIEMLYSKIHRATVTDANLNYVGSITIDEELIEASKMRVGQKVEILNINNGERFSTYVILGERGKRDICLNGA' A
#
# COMPACT_ATOMS: atom_id res chain seq x y z
N MET A 1 1.99 -29.50 3.23
CA MET A 1 2.47 -28.51 2.25
C MET A 1 1.76 -27.20 2.52
N MET A 2 2.48 -26.08 2.58
CA MET A 2 1.90 -24.73 2.69
C MET A 2 2.06 -24.02 1.35
N ILE A 3 1.05 -23.27 0.91
CA ILE A 3 1.03 -22.51 -0.35
C ILE A 3 0.72 -21.06 -0.02
N GLU A 4 1.52 -20.13 -0.56
CA GLU A 4 1.22 -18.70 -0.47
C GLU A 4 0.21 -18.32 -1.55
N MET A 5 -0.90 -17.72 -1.12
CA MET A 5 -1.97 -17.27 -1.99
C MET A 5 -2.15 -15.77 -1.84
N LEU A 6 -2.56 -15.10 -2.92
CA LEU A 6 -2.96 -13.70 -2.87
C LEU A 6 -4.15 -13.55 -1.91
N TYR A 7 -3.95 -12.79 -0.83
CA TYR A 7 -5.01 -12.50 0.13
C TYR A 7 -5.99 -11.43 -0.40
N SER A 8 -5.46 -10.27 -0.81
CA SER A 8 -6.25 -9.17 -1.36
C SER A 8 -5.40 -8.24 -2.23
N LYS A 9 -6.06 -7.35 -2.99
CA LYS A 9 -5.40 -6.44 -3.93
C LYS A 9 -6.20 -5.15 -4.09
N ILE A 10 -5.49 -4.02 -4.09
CA ILE A 10 -6.00 -2.73 -4.60
C ILE A 10 -5.46 -2.59 -6.02
N HIS A 11 -6.35 -2.62 -7.03
CA HIS A 11 -5.93 -2.65 -8.42
C HIS A 11 -5.89 -1.26 -9.03
N ARG A 12 -4.74 -0.87 -9.61
CA ARG A 12 -4.52 0.40 -10.32
C ARG A 12 -4.83 1.64 -9.48
N ALA A 13 -4.48 1.59 -8.19
CA ALA A 13 -4.42 2.78 -7.37
C ALA A 13 -3.43 3.80 -7.96
N THR A 14 -3.72 5.08 -7.79
CA THR A 14 -2.85 6.19 -8.20
C THR A 14 -2.11 6.67 -6.97
N VAL A 15 -0.77 6.74 -7.04
CA VAL A 15 0.04 7.36 -5.99
C VAL A 15 -0.38 8.82 -5.85
N THR A 16 -0.85 9.20 -4.66
CA THR A 16 -1.35 10.55 -4.38
C THR A 16 -0.25 11.48 -3.87
N ASP A 17 0.77 10.93 -3.20
CA ASP A 17 1.90 11.67 -2.66
C ASP A 17 3.10 10.73 -2.45
N ALA A 18 4.29 11.29 -2.23
CA ALA A 18 5.50 10.55 -1.88
C ALA A 18 6.39 11.34 -0.91
N ASN A 19 6.67 10.77 0.25
CA ASN A 19 7.54 11.38 1.27
C ASN A 19 8.85 10.61 1.42
N LEU A 20 9.90 11.08 0.72
CA LEU A 20 11.23 10.45 0.72
C LEU A 20 11.90 10.43 2.10
N ASN A 21 11.59 11.38 2.98
CA ASN A 21 12.28 11.55 4.26
C ASN A 21 11.66 10.72 5.40
N TYR A 22 10.62 9.93 5.12
CA TYR A 22 9.97 9.08 6.11
C TYR A 22 10.58 7.66 6.15
N VAL A 23 10.28 6.91 7.21
CA VAL A 23 10.71 5.53 7.41
C VAL A 23 9.77 4.57 6.66
N GLY A 24 10.22 4.11 5.49
CA GLY A 24 9.64 3.04 4.63
C GLY A 24 8.26 2.51 5.01
N SER A 25 7.19 2.93 4.32
CA SER A 25 5.80 2.43 4.46
C SER A 25 4.92 2.86 3.28
N ILE A 26 3.68 2.38 3.22
CA ILE A 26 2.64 2.94 2.35
C ILE A 26 1.44 3.38 3.18
N THR A 27 1.05 4.65 3.07
CA THR A 27 -0.20 5.15 3.63
C THR A 27 -1.33 4.80 2.68
N ILE A 28 -2.37 4.12 3.18
CA ILE A 28 -3.56 3.75 2.41
C ILE A 28 -4.79 4.28 3.13
N ASP A 29 -5.67 4.94 2.39
CA ASP A 29 -7.00 5.38 2.85
C ASP A 29 -7.76 4.29 3.62
N GLU A 30 -8.39 4.68 4.72
CA GLU A 30 -9.13 3.75 5.60
C GLU A 30 -10.23 2.97 4.86
N GLU A 31 -10.98 3.59 3.94
CA GLU A 31 -12.03 2.90 3.18
C GLU A 31 -11.44 1.83 2.24
N LEU A 32 -10.26 2.09 1.68
CA LEU A 32 -9.54 1.11 0.86
C LEU A 32 -8.98 -0.03 1.71
N ILE A 33 -8.49 0.24 2.92
CA ILE A 33 -8.06 -0.79 3.88
C ILE A 33 -9.26 -1.68 4.24
N GLU A 34 -10.40 -1.09 4.59
CA GLU A 34 -11.65 -1.81 4.90
C GLU A 34 -12.12 -2.67 3.72
N ALA A 35 -12.20 -2.09 2.52
CA ALA A 35 -12.66 -2.78 1.31
C ALA A 35 -11.74 -3.93 0.88
N SER A 36 -10.42 -3.74 1.03
CA SER A 36 -9.41 -4.77 0.72
C SER A 36 -9.15 -5.74 1.88
N LYS A 37 -9.79 -5.53 3.04
CA LYS A 37 -9.59 -6.30 4.28
C LYS A 37 -8.12 -6.32 4.74
N MET A 38 -7.33 -5.32 4.34
CA MET A 38 -5.95 -5.17 4.78
C MET A 38 -5.90 -4.66 6.23
N ARG A 39 -4.72 -4.69 6.85
CA ARG A 39 -4.51 -4.21 8.22
C ARG A 39 -3.30 -3.29 8.30
N VAL A 40 -3.33 -2.34 9.22
CA VAL A 40 -2.15 -1.55 9.58
C VAL A 40 -1.02 -2.48 10.03
N GLY A 41 0.19 -2.26 9.53
CA GLY A 41 1.36 -3.11 9.76
C GLY A 41 1.40 -4.39 8.91
N GLN A 42 0.39 -4.67 8.09
CA GLN A 42 0.41 -5.82 7.19
C GLN A 42 1.45 -5.61 6.09
N LYS A 43 2.30 -6.62 5.86
CA LYS A 43 3.21 -6.65 4.71
C LYS A 43 2.41 -6.65 3.41
N VAL A 44 2.79 -5.79 2.48
CA VAL A 44 2.22 -5.68 1.14
C VAL A 44 3.32 -5.71 0.09
N GLU A 45 2.96 -6.19 -1.10
CA GLU A 45 3.79 -6.18 -2.29
C GLU A 45 3.24 -5.13 -3.25
N ILE A 46 4.11 -4.24 -3.73
CA ILE A 46 3.75 -3.13 -4.62
C ILE A 46 4.41 -3.35 -5.98
N LEU A 47 3.62 -3.17 -7.04
CA LEU A 47 4.08 -3.10 -8.42
C LEU A 47 3.79 -1.71 -8.95
N ASN A 48 4.83 -0.96 -9.26
CA ASN A 48 4.71 0.29 -9.98
C ASN A 48 4.63 0.01 -11.49
N ILE A 49 3.47 0.25 -12.08
CA ILE A 49 3.23 -0.03 -13.50
C ILE A 49 3.91 0.96 -14.45
N ASN A 50 4.34 2.13 -13.95
CA ASN A 50 4.93 3.17 -14.79
C ASN A 50 6.42 2.90 -15.08
N ASN A 51 7.13 2.24 -14.17
CA ASN A 51 8.56 1.96 -14.31
C ASN A 51 8.93 0.47 -14.11
N GLY A 52 7.98 -0.38 -13.72
CA GLY A 52 8.17 -1.81 -13.51
C GLY A 52 8.77 -2.20 -12.15
N GLU A 53 9.06 -1.23 -11.28
CA GLU A 53 9.63 -1.51 -9.97
C GLU A 53 8.69 -2.33 -9.09
N ARG A 54 9.29 -3.24 -8.32
CA ARG A 54 8.61 -4.11 -7.38
C ARG A 54 9.32 -4.06 -6.05
N PHE A 55 8.57 -3.79 -5.00
CA PHE A 55 9.10 -3.69 -3.65
C PHE A 55 8.03 -4.09 -2.63
N SER A 56 8.49 -4.43 -1.43
CA SER A 56 7.63 -4.81 -0.31
C SER A 56 7.75 -3.78 0.80
N THR A 57 6.65 -3.49 1.47
CA THR A 57 6.62 -2.62 2.66
C THR A 57 5.43 -2.98 3.54
N TYR A 58 5.02 -2.11 4.47
CA TYR A 58 3.84 -2.30 5.31
C TYR A 58 2.88 -1.11 5.26
N VAL A 59 1.62 -1.37 5.61
CA VAL A 59 0.53 -0.38 5.56
C VAL A 59 0.52 0.52 6.79
N ILE A 60 0.35 1.82 6.59
CA ILE A 60 -0.06 2.82 7.59
C ILE A 60 -1.45 3.33 7.26
N LEU A 61 -2.23 3.65 8.30
CA LEU A 61 -3.58 4.18 8.17
C LEU A 61 -3.56 5.59 7.57
N GLY A 62 -4.25 5.79 6.47
CA GLY A 62 -4.59 7.10 5.91
C GLY A 62 -5.90 7.65 6.46
N GLU A 63 -6.14 8.94 6.22
CA GLU A 63 -7.38 9.60 6.60
C GLU A 63 -8.56 9.11 5.73
N ARG A 64 -9.70 8.82 6.35
CA ARG A 64 -10.88 8.26 5.68
C ARG A 64 -11.42 9.17 4.59
N GLY A 65 -11.68 8.61 3.41
CA GLY A 65 -12.29 9.31 2.28
C GLY A 65 -11.35 10.26 1.54
N LYS A 66 -10.12 10.46 2.03
CA LYS A 66 -9.09 11.27 1.38
C LYS A 66 -8.48 10.56 0.16
N ARG A 67 -8.66 9.24 0.08
CA ARG A 67 -8.17 8.35 -1.00
C ARG A 67 -6.65 8.35 -1.12
N ASP A 68 -5.96 8.53 0.01
CA ASP A 68 -4.50 8.52 0.06
C ASP A 68 -3.94 7.17 -0.38
N ILE A 69 -2.94 7.23 -1.25
CA ILE A 69 -1.98 6.17 -1.59
C ILE A 69 -0.61 6.86 -1.60
N CYS A 70 -0.02 7.03 -0.42
CA CYS A 70 1.24 7.76 -0.27
C CYS A 70 2.40 6.78 -0.05
N LEU A 71 3.45 6.90 -0.86
CA LEU A 71 4.68 6.14 -0.69
C LEU A 71 5.60 6.87 0.26
N ASN A 72 5.95 6.25 1.39
CA ASN A 72 6.80 6.86 2.40
C ASN A 72 8.14 6.14 2.45
N GLY A 73 9.23 6.89 2.42
CA GLY A 73 10.59 6.37 2.42
C GLY A 73 11.06 5.85 1.05
N ALA A 74 12.37 5.69 0.93
CA ALA A 74 13.07 5.17 -0.25
C ALA A 74 13.00 3.65 -0.34
#